data_AF-A0A2V9AR67-F1
#
_entry.id   AF-A0A2V9AR67-F1
#
_cell.length_a   1.000
_cell.length_b   1.000
_cell.length_c   1.000
_cell.angle_alpha   90.00
_cell.angle_beta   90.00
_cell.angle_gamma   90.00
#
_symmetry.space_group_name_H-M   'P 1'
#
loop_
_entity.id
_entity.type
_entity.pdbx_description
1 polymer ?
#
loop_
_entity_poly.entity_id
_entity_poly.type
_entity_poly.pdbx_seq_one_letter_code
_entity_poly.pdbx_strand_id
1 'polypeptide(L)'
;MNRYKVDANGTGADGKPMHIEFDAKFDGKDYPMIGVPWADTLTVKWIDADTPQIIQKKDGQVTMIITCTVSTNGKTRTCTLKGTDEEGRKVNNVVVFDRQ
;
A
#
# COMPACT_ATOMS: atom_id res chain seq x y z
N MET A 1 -17.85 9.23 4.19
CA MET A 1 -16.59 9.44 4.92
C MET A 1 -15.53 8.55 4.26
N ASN A 2 -14.55 9.10 3.55
CA ASN A 2 -13.63 8.31 2.72
C ASN A 2 -12.73 7.42 3.59
N ARG A 3 -12.97 6.10 3.55
CA ARG A 3 -12.13 5.06 4.15
C ARG A 3 -11.57 4.17 3.04
N TYR A 4 -10.38 3.64 3.24
CA TYR A 4 -9.78 2.65 2.38
C TYR A 4 -9.69 1.34 3.15
N LYS A 5 -10.58 0.42 2.79
CA LYS A 5 -10.61 -0.94 3.34
C LYS A 5 -10.06 -1.90 2.29
N VAL A 6 -9.14 -2.75 2.72
CA VAL A 6 -8.58 -3.83 1.91
C VAL A 6 -8.69 -5.12 2.71
N ASP A 7 -9.14 -6.15 2.03
CA ASP A 7 -9.13 -7.55 2.43
C ASP A 7 -8.81 -8.29 1.13
N ALA A 8 -7.57 -8.78 1.01
CA ALA A 8 -7.05 -9.31 -0.23
C ALA A 8 -6.02 -10.40 0.02
N ASN A 9 -6.08 -11.45 -0.79
CA ASN A 9 -5.01 -12.44 -0.87
C ASN A 9 -4.03 -12.01 -1.97
N GLY A 10 -2.74 -12.07 -1.68
CA GLY A 10 -1.66 -11.78 -2.60
C GLY A 10 -0.56 -12.82 -2.50
N THR A 11 0.51 -12.59 -3.25
CA THR A 11 1.74 -13.37 -3.16
C THR A 11 2.85 -12.42 -2.70
N GLY A 12 3.50 -12.75 -1.59
CA GLY A 12 4.65 -12.02 -1.07
C GLY A 12 5.85 -12.07 -2.02
N ALA A 13 6.85 -11.23 -1.76
CA ALA A 13 8.06 -11.18 -2.57
C ALA A 13 8.83 -12.52 -2.61
N ASP A 14 8.65 -13.35 -1.57
CA ASP A 14 9.21 -14.69 -1.45
C ASP A 14 8.40 -15.77 -2.19
N GLY A 15 7.36 -15.39 -2.93
CA GLY A 15 6.48 -16.31 -3.64
C GLY A 15 5.43 -16.99 -2.75
N LYS A 16 5.36 -16.67 -1.46
CA LYS A 16 4.39 -17.28 -0.54
C LYS A 16 3.04 -16.55 -0.58
N PRO A 17 1.92 -17.26 -0.41
CA PRO A 17 0.62 -16.61 -0.25
C PRO A 17 0.64 -15.72 1.00
N MET A 18 0.10 -14.52 0.87
CA MET A 18 -0.09 -13.56 1.95
C MET A 18 -1.53 -13.08 1.96
N HIS A 19 -2.06 -12.79 3.15
CA HIS A 19 -3.39 -12.18 3.32
C HIS A 19 -3.20 -10.79 3.90
N ILE A 20 -3.66 -9.77 3.17
CA ILE A 20 -3.51 -8.37 3.54
C ILE A 20 -4.86 -7.84 3.99
N GLU A 21 -4.92 -7.35 5.22
CA GLU A 21 -6.11 -6.69 5.76
C GLU A 21 -5.75 -5.34 6.39
N PHE A 22 -6.53 -4.31 6.06
CA PHE A 22 -6.55 -3.04 6.79
C PHE A 22 -7.82 -2.21 6.53
N ASP A 23 -8.12 -1.28 7.43
CA ASP A 23 -9.19 -0.29 7.26
C ASP A 23 -8.77 1.09 7.80
N ALA A 24 -8.34 1.96 6.88
CA ALA A 24 -7.73 3.25 7.19
C ALA A 24 -8.55 4.44 6.67
N LYS A 25 -8.44 5.60 7.32
CA LYS A 25 -8.95 6.87 6.78
C LYS A 25 -7.87 7.58 5.96
N PHE A 26 -8.29 8.41 5.02
CA PHE A 26 -7.40 9.33 4.30
C PHE A 26 -7.10 10.59 5.13
N ASP A 27 -6.73 10.42 6.41
CA ASP A 27 -6.48 11.52 7.35
C ASP A 27 -5.00 11.62 7.80
N GLY A 28 -4.13 10.79 7.22
CA GLY A 28 -2.71 10.80 7.55
C GLY A 28 -2.37 10.20 8.91
N LYS A 29 -3.29 9.46 9.55
CA LYS A 29 -3.03 8.74 10.81
C LYS A 29 -2.59 7.30 10.57
N ASP A 30 -1.91 6.75 11.57
CA ASP A 30 -1.52 5.35 11.59
C ASP A 30 -2.71 4.45 11.93
N TYR A 31 -2.90 3.42 11.11
CA TYR A 31 -3.89 2.37 11.26
C TYR A 31 -3.20 1.00 11.26
N PRO A 32 -3.74 0.01 11.99
CA PRO A 32 -3.17 -1.33 12.01
C PRO A 32 -3.23 -1.97 10.61
N MET A 33 -2.18 -2.74 10.30
CA MET A 33 -2.07 -3.54 9.09
C MET A 33 -1.80 -5.00 9.48
N ILE A 34 -2.50 -5.94 8.86
CA ILE A 34 -2.42 -7.36 9.21
C ILE A 34 -1.90 -8.18 8.03
N GLY A 35 -1.07 -9.19 8.35
CA GLY A 35 -0.57 -10.20 7.42
C GLY A 35 0.50 -9.70 6.44
N VAL A 36 1.13 -8.57 6.77
CA VAL A 36 2.30 -8.05 6.07
C VAL A 36 3.51 -8.09 7.00
N PRO A 37 4.50 -8.96 6.77
CA PRO A 37 5.54 -9.17 7.75
C PRO A 37 6.55 -8.01 7.85
N TRP A 38 6.63 -7.12 6.85
CA TRP A 38 7.39 -5.85 6.87
C TRP A 38 6.58 -4.61 7.29
N ALA A 39 5.34 -4.75 7.79
CA ALA A 39 4.52 -3.59 8.20
C ALA A 39 3.50 -3.95 9.28
N ASP A 40 3.54 -3.24 10.41
CA ASP A 40 2.57 -3.41 11.50
C ASP A 40 1.48 -2.32 11.44
N THR A 41 1.80 -1.18 10.83
CA THR A 41 0.87 -0.07 10.63
C THR A 41 1.00 0.53 9.24
N LEU A 42 -0.02 1.27 8.83
CA LEU A 42 0.03 2.10 7.64
C LEU A 42 -0.67 3.44 7.84
N THR A 43 -0.24 4.42 7.05
CA THR A 43 -0.88 5.71 6.89
C THR A 43 -1.48 5.83 5.50
N VAL A 44 -2.67 6.41 5.36
CA VAL A 44 -3.23 6.79 4.05
C VAL A 44 -3.49 8.30 4.00
N LYS A 45 -3.05 8.96 2.93
CA LYS A 45 -3.32 10.38 2.69
C LYS A 45 -3.45 10.67 1.19
N TRP A 46 -4.14 11.75 0.85
CA TRP A 46 -4.12 12.31 -0.49
C TRP A 46 -2.87 13.17 -0.66
N ILE A 47 -2.12 12.97 -1.74
CA ILE A 47 -1.02 13.87 -2.14
C ILE A 47 -1.41 14.75 -3.33
N ASP A 48 -2.44 14.35 -4.08
CA ASP A 48 -3.12 15.12 -5.11
C ASP A 48 -4.61 14.69 -5.18
N ALA A 49 -5.43 15.35 -6.00
CA ALA A 49 -6.88 15.13 -6.12
C ALA A 49 -7.29 13.68 -6.42
N ASP A 50 -6.45 12.94 -7.13
CA ASP A 50 -6.69 11.56 -7.60
C ASP A 50 -5.57 10.59 -7.20
N THR A 51 -4.62 11.05 -6.38
CA THR A 51 -3.40 10.32 -6.06
C THR A 51 -3.30 10.07 -4.55
N PRO A 52 -3.78 8.91 -4.06
CA PRO A 52 -3.53 8.49 -2.69
C PRO A 52 -2.11 7.94 -2.51
N GLN A 53 -1.50 8.28 -1.38
CA GLN A 53 -0.25 7.72 -0.89
C GLN A 53 -0.51 6.90 0.36
N ILE A 54 0.05 5.69 0.37
CA ILE A 54 0.05 4.76 1.50
C ILE A 54 1.49 4.65 2.00
N ILE A 55 1.69 4.79 3.31
CA ILE A 55 3.00 4.66 3.95
C ILE A 55 2.90 3.51 4.92
N GLN A 56 3.62 2.42 4.66
CA GLN A 56 3.70 1.27 5.56
C GLN A 56 4.86 1.48 6.53
N LYS A 57 4.65 1.09 7.78
CA LYS A 57 5.64 1.21 8.85
C LYS A 57 5.76 -0.08 9.65
N LYS A 58 7.00 -0.41 10.02
CA LYS A 58 7.34 -1.46 10.97
C LYS A 58 8.09 -0.85 12.14
N ASP A 59 7.65 -1.14 13.36
CA ASP A 59 8.25 -0.57 14.58
C ASP A 59 8.37 0.97 14.54
N GLY A 60 7.40 1.64 13.91
CA GLY A 60 7.39 3.11 13.71
C GLY A 60 8.29 3.63 12.58
N GLN A 61 9.11 2.79 11.95
CA GLN A 61 9.97 3.15 10.83
C GLN A 61 9.28 2.89 9.49
N VAL A 62 9.44 3.81 8.53
CA VAL A 62 8.86 3.66 7.19
C VAL A 62 9.59 2.55 6.43
N THR A 63 8.85 1.51 6.04
CA THR A 63 9.38 0.39 5.25
C THR A 63 9.01 0.51 3.77
N MET A 64 7.81 1.03 3.47
CA MET A 64 7.32 1.15 2.10
C MET A 64 6.48 2.42 1.91
N ILE A 65 6.64 3.08 0.78
CA ILE A 65 5.78 4.16 0.30
C ILE A 65 5.16 3.71 -1.02
N ILE A 66 3.83 3.66 -1.05
CA ILE A 66 3.04 3.26 -2.20
C ILE A 66 2.29 4.50 -2.68
N THR A 67 2.49 4.89 -3.92
CA THR A 67 1.75 6.00 -4.54
C THR A 67 0.91 5.42 -5.66
N CYS A 68 -0.41 5.52 -5.55
CA CYS A 68 -1.32 5.04 -6.57
C CYS A 68 -1.92 6.23 -7.31
N THR A 69 -1.89 6.19 -8.64
CA THR A 69 -2.58 7.16 -9.49
C THR A 69 -3.73 6.45 -10.18
N VAL A 70 -4.92 7.04 -10.10
CA VAL A 70 -6.09 6.54 -10.83
C VAL A 70 -6.09 7.21 -12.20
N SER A 71 -6.09 6.43 -13.29
CA SER A 71 -6.20 7.00 -14.63
C SER A 71 -7.52 7.77 -14.80
N THR A 72 -7.52 8.83 -15.60
CA THR A 72 -8.69 9.69 -15.88
C THR A 72 -9.93 8.95 -16.37
N ASN A 73 -9.76 7.75 -16.94
CA ASN A 73 -10.86 6.88 -17.37
C ASN A 73 -11.40 5.95 -16.26
N GLY A 74 -10.84 5.99 -15.05
CA GLY A 74 -11.26 5.18 -13.90
C GLY A 74 -10.97 3.67 -13.99
N LYS A 75 -10.30 3.24 -15.07
CA LYS A 75 -10.09 1.83 -15.44
C LYS A 75 -8.77 1.25 -14.93
N THR A 76 -7.74 2.08 -14.78
CA THR A 76 -6.39 1.61 -14.44
C THR A 76 -5.90 2.31 -13.19
N ARG A 77 -5.39 1.54 -12.22
CA ARG A 77 -4.66 2.08 -11.07
C ARG A 77 -3.20 1.70 -11.22
N THR A 78 -2.36 2.69 -11.46
CA THR A 78 -0.90 2.49 -11.45
C THR A 78 -0.41 2.81 -10.05
N CYS A 79 0.11 1.81 -9.35
CA CYS A 79 0.72 1.95 -8.04
C CYS A 79 2.24 1.80 -8.16
N THR A 80 2.99 2.81 -7.74
CA THR A 80 4.44 2.75 -7.60
C THR A 80 4.78 2.46 -6.14
N LEU A 81 5.47 1.36 -5.89
CA LEU A 81 5.95 0.92 -4.59
C LEU A 81 7.44 1.24 -4.49
N LYS A 82 7.82 2.05 -3.52
CA LYS A 82 9.21 2.38 -3.20
C LYS A 82 9.46 2.08 -1.74
N GLY A 83 10.42 1.22 -1.45
CA GLY A 83 10.72 0.87 -0.07
C GLY A 83 11.86 -0.11 0.04
N THR A 84 11.93 -0.74 1.19
CA THR A 84 12.91 -1.76 1.53
C THR A 84 12.17 -3.02 1.91
N ASP A 85 12.53 -4.16 1.33
CA ASP A 85 12.00 -5.46 1.73
C ASP A 85 12.57 -5.91 3.09
N GLU A 86 12.10 -7.06 3.59
CA GLU A 86 12.57 -7.65 4.85
C GLU A 86 14.07 -7.95 4.88
N GLU A 87 14.68 -8.11 3.71
CA GLU A 87 16.09 -8.43 3.55
C GLU A 87 16.95 -7.18 3.34
N GLY A 88 16.37 -5.98 3.49
CA GLY A 88 17.10 -4.72 3.35
C GLY A 88 17.29 -4.28 1.90
N ARG A 89 16.67 -4.96 0.92
CA ARG A 89 16.84 -4.64 -0.50
C ARG A 89 15.87 -3.55 -0.90
N LYS A 90 16.36 -2.61 -1.71
CA LYS A 90 15.51 -1.56 -2.29
C LYS A 90 14.52 -2.17 -3.27
N VAL A 91 13.24 -2.01 -2.99
CA VAL A 91 12.15 -2.34 -3.88
C VAL A 91 11.72 -1.08 -4.61
N ASN A 92 11.74 -1.13 -5.94
CA ASN A 92 11.09 -0.16 -6.80
C ASN A 92 10.24 -0.93 -7.81
N ASN A 93 8.97 -1.12 -7.48
CA ASN A 93 8.06 -1.90 -8.30
C ASN A 93 6.88 -1.05 -8.77
N VAL A 94 6.48 -1.21 -10.02
CA VAL A 94 5.29 -0.55 -10.59
C VAL A 94 4.26 -1.64 -10.83
N VAL A 95 3.16 -1.58 -10.09
CA VAL A 95 2.04 -2.49 -10.24
C VAL A 95 0.91 -1.76 -10.93
N VAL A 96 0.45 -2.31 -12.05
CA VAL A 96 -0.71 -1.81 -12.78
C VAL A 96 -1.87 -2.75 -12.48
N PHE A 97 -2.89 -2.22 -11.81
CA PHE A 97 -4.14 -2.93 -11.61
C PHE A 97 -5.14 -2.50 -12.68
N ASP A 98 -5.60 -3.46 -13.48
CA ASP A 98 -6.79 -3.29 -14.30
C ASP A 98 -8.03 -3.58 -13.46
N ARG A 99 -8.96 -2.62 -13.45
CA ARG A 99 -10.26 -2.78 -12.81
C ARG A 99 -11.13 -3.62 -13.75
N GLN A 100 -11.32 -4.91 -13.44
CA GLN A 100 -12.23 -5.80 -14.16
C GLN A 100 -13.69 -5.57 -13.77
#